data_AF-A0A661ZW96-F1
#
_entry.id   AF-A0A661ZW96-F1
#
_cell.length_a   1.000
_cell.length_b   1.000
_cell.length_c   1.000
_cell.angle_alpha   90.00
_cell.angle_beta   90.00
_cell.angle_gamma   90.00
#
_symmetry.space_group_name_H-M   'P 1'
#
loop_
_entity.id
_entity.type
_entity.pdbx_description
1 polymer ?
#
loop_
_entity_poly.entity_id
_entity_poly.type
_entity_poly.pdbx_seq_one_letter_code
_entity_poly.pdbx_strand_id
1 'polypeptide(L)'
;VWKVHGGATPEHPVSNRMLRGGPSMYLPNEGRLHLMMATDDRKDISGGFFASAGWGAEDYYQRSSYGIFLTFRPTNSLSISLKPSYTINYHELQYVSQTDMNGDARYIFGTIDQKVLSMSLRVNYSITPDLSIQYWGQPFTASGDYSDFKMITDSKAEEFTDRYHIYTNDQISLDDNIYLIDEDVDGTVDYGFGNPDFTVDEWLSNLVIRWEFLPGSTAYLVWSQTRDYYLQDGAFDIWESMNEMFKDGKPSNTFLVKFSYRFGLR
;
A
#
# COMPACT_ATOMS: atom_id res chain seq x y z
N VAL A 1 13.93 -25.72 -14.05
CA VAL A 1 13.31 -26.47 -12.94
C VAL A 1 12.36 -25.52 -12.24
N TRP A 2 11.13 -25.94 -11.95
CA TRP A 2 10.18 -25.12 -11.20
C TRP A 2 10.40 -25.31 -9.70
N LYS A 3 10.34 -24.23 -8.92
CA LYS A 3 10.32 -24.30 -7.45
C LYS A 3 8.93 -23.91 -6.97
N VAL A 4 8.36 -24.70 -6.05
CA VAL A 4 7.06 -24.44 -5.44
C VAL A 4 7.25 -24.43 -3.92
N HIS A 5 6.76 -23.38 -3.27
CA HIS A 5 6.79 -23.23 -1.81
C HIS A 5 5.42 -22.80 -1.31
N GLY A 6 5.03 -23.30 -0.14
CA GLY A 6 3.86 -22.82 0.57
C GLY A 6 3.87 -23.25 2.03
N GLY A 7 3.04 -22.59 2.84
CA GLY A 7 2.93 -22.83 4.27
C GLY A 7 1.76 -22.06 4.88
N ALA A 8 1.36 -22.48 6.07
CA ALA A 8 0.28 -21.86 6.83
C ALA A 8 0.63 -21.71 8.32
N THR A 9 0.18 -20.62 8.92
CA THR A 9 0.41 -20.29 10.34
C THR A 9 -0.88 -19.79 10.97
N PRO A 10 -1.33 -20.39 12.09
CA PRO A 10 -2.37 -19.81 12.92
C PRO A 10 -1.77 -18.78 13.90
N GLU A 11 -2.45 -17.66 14.12
CA GLU A 11 -2.06 -16.66 15.12
C GLU A 11 -3.25 -16.30 16.03
N HIS A 12 -2.93 -15.99 17.29
CA HIS A 12 -3.90 -15.53 18.31
C HIS A 12 -3.47 -14.15 18.81
N PRO A 13 -3.86 -13.06 18.12
CA PRO A 13 -3.35 -11.74 18.42
C PRO A 13 -4.14 -11.03 19.54
N VAL A 14 -3.44 -10.25 20.37
CA VAL A 14 -4.04 -9.23 21.24
C VAL A 14 -3.45 -7.90 20.82
N SER A 15 -4.29 -6.89 20.58
CA SER A 15 -3.82 -5.58 20.14
C SER A 15 -3.93 -4.54 21.26
N ASN A 16 -2.77 -3.99 21.65
CA ASN A 16 -2.67 -2.84 22.55
C ASN A 16 -2.64 -1.50 21.79
N ARG A 17 -2.79 -1.52 20.45
CA ARG A 17 -2.65 -0.33 19.59
C ARG A 17 -3.88 -0.02 18.75
N MET A 18 -4.84 -0.94 18.68
CA MET A 18 -6.02 -0.80 17.83
C MET A 18 -6.82 0.47 18.14
N LEU A 19 -6.95 0.81 19.42
CA LEU A 19 -7.64 2.03 19.88
C LEU A 19 -6.70 3.26 19.98
N ARG A 20 -5.51 3.23 19.37
CA ARG A 20 -4.53 4.34 19.31
C ARG A 20 -4.28 5.07 20.64
N GLY A 21 -4.20 4.33 21.75
CA GLY A 21 -4.03 4.88 23.10
C GLY A 21 -5.16 4.52 24.06
N GLY A 22 -6.25 3.95 23.56
CA GLY A 22 -7.32 3.34 24.35
C GLY A 22 -7.00 1.93 24.88
N PRO A 23 -8.00 1.26 25.50
CA PRO A 23 -7.87 -0.09 26.04
C PRO A 23 -7.37 -1.15 25.04
N SER A 24 -6.81 -2.25 25.56
CA SER A 24 -6.47 -3.44 24.77
C SER A 24 -7.72 -4.12 24.22
N MET A 25 -7.68 -4.56 22.96
CA MET A 25 -8.78 -5.30 22.31
C MET A 25 -8.33 -6.72 21.98
N TYR A 26 -9.19 -7.70 22.27
CA TYR A 26 -9.02 -9.08 21.80
C TYR A 26 -9.29 -9.15 20.30
N LEU A 27 -8.47 -9.89 19.56
CA LEU A 27 -8.66 -10.11 18.12
C LEU A 27 -9.01 -11.58 17.85
N PRO A 28 -9.90 -11.86 16.89
CA PRO A 28 -10.14 -13.23 16.45
C PRO A 28 -8.86 -13.89 15.90
N ASN A 29 -8.87 -15.23 15.90
CA ASN A 29 -7.75 -16.02 15.39
C ASN A 29 -7.55 -15.78 13.89
N GLU A 30 -6.33 -15.78 13.40
CA GLU A 30 -6.06 -15.62 11.97
C GLU A 30 -5.29 -16.81 11.39
N GLY A 31 -5.49 -17.03 10.10
CA GLY A 31 -4.75 -17.98 9.29
C GLY A 31 -4.17 -17.30 8.06
N ARG A 32 -3.02 -17.81 7.60
CA ARG A 32 -2.41 -17.37 6.34
C ARG A 32 -2.02 -18.58 5.50
N LEU A 33 -2.12 -18.44 4.20
CA LEU A 33 -1.58 -19.34 3.20
C LEU A 33 -0.70 -18.51 2.26
N HIS A 34 0.47 -19.03 1.91
CA HIS A 34 1.27 -18.46 0.83
C HIS A 34 1.64 -19.53 -0.18
N LEU A 35 1.74 -19.13 -1.44
CA LEU A 35 2.13 -19.95 -2.57
C LEU A 35 3.10 -19.16 -3.43
N MET A 36 4.22 -19.77 -3.78
CA MET A 36 5.18 -19.20 -4.73
C MET A 36 5.54 -20.27 -5.76
N MET A 37 5.50 -19.89 -7.04
CA MET A 37 5.99 -20.69 -8.14
C MET A 37 7.02 -19.89 -8.94
N ALA A 38 8.17 -20.48 -9.22
CA ALA A 38 9.27 -19.80 -9.90
C ALA A 38 9.96 -20.69 -10.93
N THR A 39 10.44 -20.10 -12.02
CA THR A 39 11.36 -20.74 -12.97
C THR A 39 12.82 -20.62 -12.51
N ASP A 40 13.73 -21.18 -13.31
CA ASP A 40 15.17 -21.07 -13.10
C ASP A 40 15.66 -19.66 -13.44
N ASP A 41 16.27 -18.97 -12.48
CA ASP A 41 16.70 -17.58 -12.56
C ASP A 41 17.93 -17.35 -13.46
N ARG A 42 18.62 -18.44 -13.82
CA ARG A 42 19.79 -18.44 -14.72
C ARG A 42 19.44 -18.33 -16.20
N LYS A 43 18.16 -18.46 -16.56
CA LYS A 43 17.71 -18.36 -17.95
C LYS A 43 17.56 -16.90 -18.39
N ASP A 44 17.66 -16.67 -19.70
CA ASP A 44 17.45 -15.37 -20.34
C ASP A 44 16.07 -14.79 -20.01
N ILE A 45 15.05 -15.66 -19.93
CA ILE A 45 13.74 -15.32 -19.38
C ILE A 45 13.53 -16.17 -18.13
N SER A 46 13.34 -15.49 -17.01
CA SER A 46 12.99 -16.10 -15.73
C SER A 46 11.84 -15.34 -15.10
N GLY A 47 11.10 -16.01 -14.24
CA GLY A 47 9.94 -15.40 -13.62
C GLY A 47 9.07 -16.39 -12.89
N GLY A 48 7.95 -15.91 -12.41
CA GLY A 48 7.04 -16.70 -11.62
C GLY A 48 5.94 -15.84 -11.04
N PHE A 49 5.21 -16.46 -10.14
CA PHE A 49 4.04 -15.88 -9.52
C PHE A 49 4.08 -16.19 -8.02
N PHE A 50 3.57 -15.27 -7.23
CA PHE A 50 3.31 -15.46 -5.83
C PHE A 50 1.86 -15.08 -5.52
N ALA A 51 1.25 -15.84 -4.63
CA ALA A 51 -0.02 -15.51 -4.02
C ALA A 51 0.05 -15.73 -2.52
N SER A 52 -0.73 -14.93 -1.79
CA SER A 52 -1.00 -15.18 -0.39
C SER A 52 -2.45 -14.87 -0.09
N ALA A 53 -3.08 -15.71 0.73
CA ALA A 53 -4.39 -15.46 1.30
C ALA A 53 -4.27 -15.44 2.82
N GLY A 54 -4.97 -14.55 3.49
CA GLY A 54 -5.11 -14.49 4.93
C GLY A 54 -6.58 -14.31 5.28
N TRP A 55 -7.00 -14.88 6.40
CA TRP A 55 -8.36 -14.81 6.89
C TRP A 55 -8.36 -14.77 8.42
N GLY A 56 -9.26 -13.98 8.99
CA GLY A 56 -9.60 -13.96 10.40
C GLY A 56 -10.84 -14.83 10.66
N ALA A 57 -10.93 -15.40 11.85
CA ALA A 57 -12.17 -15.95 12.37
C ALA A 57 -13.21 -14.82 12.53
N GLU A 58 -14.50 -15.20 12.53
CA GLU A 58 -15.62 -14.26 12.66
C GLU A 58 -15.63 -13.17 11.57
N ASP A 59 -15.07 -13.49 10.40
CA ASP A 59 -14.96 -12.63 9.22
C ASP A 59 -14.34 -11.24 9.48
N TYR A 60 -13.63 -11.06 10.60
CA TYR A 60 -13.02 -9.80 11.01
C TYR A 60 -12.01 -9.24 9.99
N TYR A 61 -11.35 -10.13 9.25
CA TYR A 61 -10.25 -9.78 8.35
C TYR A 61 -10.17 -10.75 7.18
N GLN A 62 -9.94 -10.23 5.98
CA GLN A 62 -9.52 -11.04 4.85
C GLN A 62 -8.45 -10.29 4.04
N ARG A 63 -7.47 -11.02 3.52
CA ARG A 63 -6.44 -10.43 2.66
C ARG A 63 -6.03 -11.37 1.56
N SER A 64 -6.04 -10.89 0.34
CA SER A 64 -5.52 -11.62 -0.82
C SER A 64 -4.49 -10.79 -1.53
N SER A 65 -3.31 -11.34 -1.77
CA SER A 65 -2.27 -10.72 -2.59
C SER A 65 -1.88 -11.64 -3.73
N TYR A 66 -1.72 -11.08 -4.90
CA TYR A 66 -1.28 -11.75 -6.12
C TYR A 66 -0.15 -10.93 -6.72
N GLY A 67 0.87 -11.59 -7.26
CA GLY A 67 1.88 -10.87 -7.98
C GLY A 67 2.70 -11.76 -8.90
N ILE A 68 3.25 -11.12 -9.91
CA ILE A 68 4.13 -11.74 -10.90
C ILE A 68 5.51 -11.14 -10.70
N PHE A 69 6.55 -11.92 -10.94
CA PHE A 69 7.88 -11.40 -11.14
C PHE A 69 8.40 -11.94 -12.46
N LEU A 70 8.87 -11.06 -13.32
CA LEU A 70 9.46 -11.40 -14.60
C LEU A 70 10.84 -10.74 -14.67
N THR A 71 11.82 -11.46 -15.18
CA THR A 71 13.14 -10.92 -15.49
C THR A 71 13.57 -11.40 -16.86
N PHE A 72 13.88 -10.44 -17.72
CA PHE A 72 14.33 -10.64 -19.08
C PHE A 72 15.77 -10.12 -19.22
N ARG A 73 16.65 -10.99 -19.73
CA ARG A 73 18.08 -10.75 -19.95
C ARG A 73 18.41 -11.09 -21.40
N PRO A 74 18.06 -10.23 -22.37
CA PRO A 74 18.32 -10.49 -23.79
C PRO A 74 19.82 -10.54 -24.13
N THR A 75 20.67 -9.94 -23.30
CA THR A 75 22.13 -9.99 -23.41
C THR A 75 22.77 -10.04 -22.02
N ASN A 76 24.05 -10.34 -21.93
CA ASN A 76 24.82 -10.27 -20.68
C ASN A 76 24.94 -8.84 -20.10
N SER A 77 24.58 -7.82 -20.89
CA SER A 77 24.69 -6.42 -20.53
C SER A 77 23.38 -5.77 -20.13
N LEU A 78 22.23 -6.39 -20.41
CA LEU A 78 20.90 -5.82 -20.20
C LEU A 78 20.04 -6.77 -19.34
N SER A 79 19.49 -6.25 -18.24
CA SER A 79 18.52 -6.94 -17.41
C SER A 79 17.33 -6.04 -17.14
N ILE A 80 16.13 -6.53 -17.46
CA ILE A 80 14.85 -5.86 -17.24
C ILE A 80 14.04 -6.73 -16.30
N SER A 81 13.58 -6.18 -15.18
CA SER A 81 12.72 -6.86 -14.22
C SER A 81 11.41 -6.11 -14.04
N LEU A 82 10.30 -6.84 -14.06
CA LEU A 82 8.95 -6.32 -13.86
C LEU A 82 8.27 -7.11 -12.73
N LYS A 83 7.69 -6.41 -11.77
CA LYS A 83 7.03 -7.01 -10.61
C LYS A 83 5.70 -6.32 -10.28
N PRO A 84 4.61 -6.62 -11.01
CA PRO A 84 3.28 -6.16 -10.64
C PRO A 84 2.74 -6.99 -9.46
N SER A 85 2.02 -6.33 -8.56
CA SER A 85 1.31 -6.94 -7.45
C SER A 85 -0.02 -6.25 -7.23
N TYR A 86 -1.06 -7.04 -6.95
CA TYR A 86 -2.37 -6.56 -6.57
C TYR A 86 -2.76 -7.17 -5.23
N THR A 87 -3.26 -6.34 -4.32
CA THR A 87 -3.70 -6.75 -2.98
C THR A 87 -5.09 -6.23 -2.72
N ILE A 88 -5.93 -7.09 -2.17
CA ILE A 88 -7.25 -6.76 -1.63
C ILE A 88 -7.18 -7.03 -0.13
N ASN A 89 -7.54 -6.05 0.69
CA ASN A 89 -7.66 -6.19 2.13
C ASN A 89 -9.07 -5.78 2.55
N TYR A 90 -9.67 -6.60 3.40
CA TYR A 90 -10.93 -6.33 4.08
C TYR A 90 -10.66 -6.31 5.58
N HIS A 91 -11.15 -5.30 6.28
CA HIS A 91 -11.17 -5.27 7.74
C HIS A 91 -12.51 -4.77 8.24
N GLU A 92 -13.15 -5.52 9.14
CA GLU A 92 -14.45 -5.17 9.73
C GLU A 92 -14.34 -3.98 10.71
N LEU A 93 -13.20 -3.88 11.41
CA LEU A 93 -12.88 -2.76 12.29
C LEU A 93 -11.57 -2.12 11.89
N GLN A 94 -11.67 -1.07 11.07
CA GLN A 94 -10.61 -0.13 10.79
C GLN A 94 -10.86 1.18 11.55
N TYR A 95 -9.84 1.65 12.27
CA TYR A 95 -9.94 2.91 13.03
C TYR A 95 -10.15 4.09 12.06
N VAL A 96 -11.12 4.93 12.39
CA VAL A 96 -11.46 6.16 11.65
C VAL A 96 -11.05 7.39 12.46
N SER A 97 -11.64 7.57 13.65
CA SER A 97 -11.44 8.77 14.45
C SER A 97 -11.73 8.52 15.94
N GLN A 98 -11.39 9.50 16.77
CA GLN A 98 -11.83 9.59 18.16
C GLN A 98 -12.54 10.93 18.36
N THR A 99 -13.71 10.87 18.99
CA THR A 99 -14.51 12.04 19.38
C THR A 99 -14.95 11.87 20.84
N ASP A 100 -15.75 12.79 21.36
CA ASP A 100 -16.39 12.68 22.66
C ASP A 100 -17.88 13.02 22.58
N MET A 101 -18.63 12.51 23.56
CA MET A 101 -20.00 12.92 23.85
C MET A 101 -20.05 13.17 25.36
N ASN A 102 -20.30 14.42 25.78
CA ASN A 102 -20.39 14.81 27.19
C ASN A 102 -19.18 14.40 28.08
N GLY A 103 -17.98 14.33 27.48
CA GLY A 103 -16.74 13.95 28.16
C GLY A 103 -16.42 12.45 28.13
N ASP A 104 -17.30 11.63 27.57
CA ASP A 104 -17.04 10.20 27.35
C ASP A 104 -16.48 9.98 25.95
N ALA A 105 -15.29 9.38 25.86
CA ALA A 105 -14.60 9.14 24.60
C ALA A 105 -15.35 8.15 23.71
N ARG A 106 -15.53 8.51 22.45
CA ARG A 106 -16.11 7.68 21.39
C ARG A 106 -15.04 7.29 20.39
N TYR A 107 -14.79 5.99 20.24
CA TYR A 107 -13.85 5.46 19.28
C TYR A 107 -14.60 4.97 18.05
N ILE A 108 -14.38 5.65 16.92
CA ILE A 108 -15.10 5.42 15.67
C ILE A 108 -14.27 4.50 14.78
N PHE A 109 -14.93 3.46 14.30
CA PHE A 109 -14.42 2.47 13.37
C PHE A 109 -15.32 2.40 12.14
N GLY A 110 -14.82 1.80 11.07
CA GLY A 110 -15.63 1.41 9.92
C GLY A 110 -15.12 0.10 9.35
N THR A 111 -15.95 -0.55 8.55
CA THR A 111 -15.48 -1.58 7.62
C THR A 111 -14.68 -0.89 6.53
N ILE A 112 -13.54 -1.46 6.13
CA ILE A 112 -12.75 -0.96 4.99
C ILE A 112 -12.56 -2.06 3.96
N ASP A 113 -12.86 -1.72 2.71
CA ASP A 113 -12.49 -2.45 1.51
C ASP A 113 -11.32 -1.74 0.83
N GLN A 114 -10.11 -2.24 1.03
CA GLN A 114 -8.89 -1.65 0.49
C GLN A 114 -8.36 -2.44 -0.71
N LYS A 115 -8.03 -1.72 -1.79
CA LYS A 115 -7.40 -2.27 -2.99
C LYS A 115 -6.09 -1.56 -3.26
N VAL A 116 -5.03 -2.32 -3.50
CA VAL A 116 -3.69 -1.79 -3.74
C VAL A 116 -3.08 -2.44 -4.97
N LEU A 117 -2.71 -1.65 -5.96
CA LEU A 117 -1.94 -2.09 -7.12
C LEU A 117 -0.57 -1.40 -7.09
N SER A 118 0.48 -2.18 -7.27
CA SER A 118 1.83 -1.65 -7.44
C SER A 118 2.56 -2.38 -8.56
N MET A 119 3.47 -1.71 -9.25
CA MET A 119 4.30 -2.35 -10.26
C MET A 119 5.72 -1.85 -10.19
N SER A 120 6.68 -2.69 -9.81
CA SER A 120 8.08 -2.29 -9.85
C SER A 120 8.74 -2.68 -11.17
N LEU A 121 9.24 -1.69 -11.91
CA LEU A 121 10.09 -1.83 -13.08
C LEU A 121 11.54 -1.51 -12.70
N ARG A 122 12.47 -2.39 -13.06
CA ARG A 122 13.92 -2.14 -12.93
C ARG A 122 14.63 -2.48 -14.24
N VAL A 123 15.48 -1.59 -14.70
CA VAL A 123 16.34 -1.79 -15.88
C VAL A 123 17.78 -1.56 -15.46
N ASN A 124 18.65 -2.51 -15.75
CA ASN A 124 20.10 -2.38 -15.61
C ASN A 124 20.72 -2.62 -16.98
N TYR A 125 21.47 -1.65 -17.48
CA TYR A 125 22.10 -1.73 -18.80
C TYR A 125 23.55 -1.23 -18.77
N SER A 126 24.49 -2.14 -19.01
CA SER A 126 25.91 -1.83 -19.19
C SER A 126 26.21 -1.64 -20.67
N ILE A 127 26.11 -0.40 -21.16
CA ILE A 127 26.38 -0.06 -22.56
C ILE A 127 27.81 -0.44 -22.96
N THR A 128 28.76 -0.15 -22.08
CA THR A 128 30.18 -0.57 -22.16
C THR A 128 30.66 -0.97 -20.76
N PRO A 129 31.86 -1.57 -20.60
CA PRO A 129 32.42 -1.82 -19.27
C PRO A 129 32.50 -0.58 -18.37
N ASP A 130 32.58 0.60 -19.01
CA ASP A 130 32.77 1.88 -18.34
C ASP A 130 31.50 2.73 -18.29
N LEU A 131 30.42 2.36 -18.99
CA LEU A 131 29.17 3.12 -19.05
C LEU A 131 27.97 2.24 -18.70
N SER A 132 27.29 2.57 -17.61
CA SER A 132 26.10 1.86 -17.15
C SER A 132 24.93 2.79 -16.85
N ILE A 133 23.72 2.33 -17.16
CA ILE A 133 22.45 2.96 -16.84
C ILE A 133 21.66 2.03 -15.90
N GLN A 134 21.15 2.58 -14.81
CA GLN A 134 20.21 1.91 -13.92
C GLN A 134 18.96 2.76 -13.82
N TYR A 135 17.81 2.15 -14.05
CA TYR A 135 16.51 2.80 -13.93
C TYR A 135 15.61 1.96 -13.03
N TRP A 136 14.86 2.64 -12.18
CA TRP A 136 13.81 2.05 -11.37
C TRP A 136 12.58 2.96 -11.42
N GLY A 137 11.42 2.35 -11.64
CA GLY A 137 10.13 3.04 -11.65
C GLY A 137 9.08 2.21 -10.93
N GLN A 138 8.21 2.87 -10.20
CA GLN A 138 7.11 2.23 -9.49
C GLN A 138 5.86 3.13 -9.51
N PRO A 139 4.89 2.86 -10.40
CA PRO A 139 3.52 3.28 -10.17
C PRO A 139 2.92 2.48 -9.03
N PHE A 140 2.11 3.17 -8.26
CA PHE A 140 1.40 2.69 -7.08
C PHE A 140 0.03 3.38 -7.04
N THR A 141 -1.02 2.62 -6.80
CA THR A 141 -2.36 3.15 -6.53
C THR A 141 -2.98 2.35 -5.40
N ALA A 142 -3.59 3.04 -4.45
CA ALA A 142 -4.25 2.45 -3.30
C ALA A 142 -5.56 3.19 -3.03
N SER A 143 -6.67 2.47 -2.99
CA SER A 143 -7.95 3.01 -2.54
C SER A 143 -8.45 2.27 -1.32
N GLY A 144 -9.20 2.98 -0.48
CA GLY A 144 -9.93 2.44 0.66
C GLY A 144 -11.32 3.05 0.69
N ASP A 145 -12.32 2.19 0.60
CA ASP A 145 -13.75 2.52 0.68
C ASP A 145 -14.26 2.09 2.05
N TYR A 146 -14.82 3.02 2.81
CA TYR A 146 -15.32 2.79 4.15
C TYR A 146 -16.84 2.66 4.19
N SER A 147 -17.30 1.66 4.92
CA SER A 147 -18.72 1.37 5.12
C SER A 147 -18.99 0.98 6.56
N ASP A 148 -20.28 0.83 6.91
CA ASP A 148 -20.74 0.33 8.20
C ASP A 148 -19.98 0.95 9.38
N PHE A 149 -20.14 2.26 9.56
CA PHE A 149 -19.48 2.97 10.66
C PHE A 149 -19.97 2.48 12.01
N LYS A 150 -19.04 2.34 12.95
CA LYS A 150 -19.25 1.68 14.23
C LYS A 150 -18.63 2.46 15.37
N MET A 151 -19.22 2.33 16.55
CA MET A 151 -18.68 2.82 17.81
C MET A 151 -18.26 1.64 18.67
N ILE A 152 -17.10 1.70 19.31
CA ILE A 152 -16.69 0.66 20.26
C ILE A 152 -17.50 0.77 21.55
N THR A 153 -18.09 -0.35 21.99
CA THR A 153 -18.91 -0.46 23.21
C THR A 153 -18.12 -1.21 24.30
N ASP A 154 -18.16 -2.54 24.29
CA ASP A 154 -17.37 -3.40 25.18
C ASP A 154 -16.20 -4.05 24.44
N SER A 155 -15.05 -3.39 24.45
CA SER A 155 -13.81 -3.88 23.81
C SER A 155 -13.35 -5.29 24.24
N LYS A 156 -13.92 -5.85 25.31
CA LYS A 156 -13.54 -7.16 25.86
C LYS A 156 -14.69 -8.17 25.87
N ALA A 157 -15.82 -7.88 25.22
CA ALA A 157 -16.91 -8.85 25.07
C ALA A 157 -16.41 -10.16 24.44
N GLU A 158 -17.00 -11.27 24.85
CA GLU A 158 -16.61 -12.61 24.37
C GLU A 158 -16.85 -12.74 22.86
N GLU A 159 -18.07 -12.43 22.41
CA GLU A 159 -18.46 -12.38 21.00
C GLU A 159 -17.92 -11.10 20.34
N PHE A 160 -17.40 -11.21 19.11
CA PHE A 160 -16.83 -10.07 18.39
C PHE A 160 -17.86 -8.97 18.07
N THR A 161 -19.09 -9.36 17.72
CA THR A 161 -20.17 -8.43 17.38
C THR A 161 -20.64 -7.59 18.56
N ASP A 162 -20.42 -8.06 19.79
CA ASP A 162 -20.80 -7.33 21.00
C ASP A 162 -19.78 -6.24 21.38
N ARG A 163 -18.65 -6.16 20.66
CA ARG A 163 -17.57 -5.19 20.92
C ARG A 163 -17.83 -3.83 20.30
N TYR A 164 -18.84 -3.71 19.46
CA TYR A 164 -19.17 -2.49 18.76
C TYR A 164 -20.67 -2.35 18.50
N HIS A 165 -21.09 -1.11 18.27
CA HIS A 165 -22.43 -0.75 17.80
C HIS A 165 -22.31 -0.17 16.39
N ILE A 166 -23.04 -0.71 15.42
CA ILE A 166 -23.10 -0.16 14.06
C ILE A 166 -24.12 0.97 14.05
N TYR A 167 -23.75 2.14 13.54
CA TYR A 167 -24.69 3.24 13.40
C TYR A 167 -25.80 2.88 12.41
N THR A 168 -27.04 3.14 12.80
CA THR A 168 -28.20 2.97 11.92
C THR A 168 -28.37 4.20 11.02
N ASN A 169 -29.18 4.08 9.97
CA ASN A 169 -29.50 5.21 9.08
C ASN A 169 -30.18 6.39 9.79
N ASP A 170 -30.78 6.17 10.97
CA ASP A 170 -31.38 7.23 11.77
C ASP A 170 -30.33 7.96 12.62
N GLN A 171 -29.16 7.35 12.84
CA GLN A 171 -28.07 7.90 13.66
C GLN A 171 -26.97 8.58 12.83
N ILE A 172 -26.80 8.22 11.55
CA ILE A 172 -25.71 8.73 10.71
C ILE A 172 -26.24 9.41 9.46
N SER A 173 -25.70 10.60 9.18
CA SER A 173 -25.94 11.34 7.94
C SER A 173 -24.62 11.89 7.39
N LEU A 174 -24.55 12.14 6.09
CA LEU A 174 -23.37 12.70 5.43
C LEU A 174 -23.71 14.09 4.88
N ASP A 175 -22.94 15.09 5.29
CA ASP A 175 -23.06 16.49 4.83
C ASP A 175 -21.66 17.05 4.53
N ASP A 176 -21.43 17.57 3.32
CA ASP A 176 -20.15 18.15 2.86
C ASP A 176 -18.88 17.35 3.30
N ASN A 177 -18.84 16.04 3.01
CA ASN A 177 -17.77 15.09 3.38
C ASN A 177 -17.53 14.91 4.89
N ILE A 178 -18.51 15.24 5.72
CA ILE A 178 -18.50 15.02 7.17
C ILE A 178 -19.69 14.12 7.53
N TYR A 179 -19.40 13.01 8.19
CA TYR A 179 -20.41 12.19 8.83
C TYR A 179 -20.85 12.87 10.13
N LEU A 180 -22.13 13.15 10.23
CA LEU A 180 -22.80 13.72 11.39
C LEU A 180 -23.54 12.60 12.11
N ILE A 181 -23.33 12.50 13.43
CA ILE A 181 -23.87 11.46 14.29
C ILE A 181 -24.84 12.07 15.31
N ASP A 182 -26.04 11.51 15.33
CA ASP A 182 -27.07 11.68 16.37
C ASP A 182 -27.17 10.31 17.09
N GLU A 183 -26.42 10.14 18.18
CA GLU A 183 -26.25 8.86 18.86
C GLU A 183 -27.55 8.42 19.55
N ASP A 184 -28.31 9.37 20.12
CA ASP A 184 -29.54 9.11 20.88
C ASP A 184 -30.85 9.29 20.10
N VAL A 185 -30.75 9.74 18.84
CA VAL A 185 -31.85 9.93 17.89
C VAL A 185 -32.85 10.98 18.39
N ASP A 186 -32.35 12.06 19.01
CA ASP A 186 -33.17 13.17 19.50
C ASP A 186 -33.40 14.28 18.45
N GLY A 187 -32.73 14.18 17.30
CA GLY A 187 -32.76 15.14 16.20
C GLY A 187 -31.66 16.20 16.27
N THR A 188 -30.74 16.09 17.23
CA THR A 188 -29.58 16.97 17.42
C THR A 188 -28.30 16.20 17.11
N VAL A 189 -27.40 16.81 16.34
CA VAL A 189 -26.09 16.20 16.09
C VAL A 189 -25.24 16.28 17.36
N ASP A 190 -24.74 15.13 17.82
CA ASP A 190 -23.84 15.01 18.96
C ASP A 190 -22.38 15.28 18.57
N TYR A 191 -21.93 14.66 17.48
CA TYR A 191 -20.56 14.78 16.98
C TYR A 191 -20.46 14.42 15.50
N GLY A 192 -19.27 14.62 14.92
CA GLY A 192 -19.02 14.23 13.53
C GLY A 192 -17.55 13.92 13.25
N PHE A 193 -17.31 13.26 12.12
CA PHE A 193 -15.97 12.91 11.65
C PHE A 193 -15.91 13.02 10.13
N GLY A 194 -14.73 13.36 9.59
CA GLY A 194 -14.55 13.47 8.14
C GLY A 194 -14.65 12.12 7.45
N ASN A 195 -15.11 12.12 6.19
CA ASN A 195 -15.14 10.93 5.35
C ASN A 195 -13.72 10.32 5.26
N PRO A 196 -13.49 9.09 5.74
CA PRO A 196 -12.17 8.46 5.68
C PRO A 196 -11.83 7.83 4.33
N ASP A 197 -12.74 7.82 3.35
CA ASP A 197 -12.50 7.30 2.02
C ASP A 197 -11.27 7.95 1.39
N PHE A 198 -10.47 7.15 0.69
CA PHE A 198 -9.28 7.66 0.04
C PHE A 198 -8.93 6.90 -1.22
N THR A 199 -8.29 7.63 -2.13
CA THR A 199 -7.57 7.09 -3.28
C THR A 199 -6.23 7.84 -3.36
N VAL A 200 -5.13 7.09 -3.35
CA VAL A 200 -3.77 7.61 -3.38
C VAL A 200 -3.02 7.00 -4.55
N ASP A 201 -2.53 7.87 -5.43
CA ASP A 201 -1.71 7.48 -6.57
C ASP A 201 -0.32 8.07 -6.45
N GLU A 202 0.70 7.24 -6.67
CA GLU A 202 2.09 7.65 -6.65
C GLU A 202 2.87 7.08 -7.83
N TRP A 203 3.73 7.91 -8.39
CA TRP A 203 4.76 7.49 -9.34
C TRP A 203 6.13 7.85 -8.78
N LEU A 204 6.92 6.82 -8.50
CA LEU A 204 8.29 6.96 -8.06
C LEU A 204 9.24 6.55 -9.19
N SER A 205 10.25 7.36 -9.48
CA SER A 205 11.21 7.09 -10.55
C SER A 205 12.62 7.52 -10.16
N ASN A 206 13.60 6.68 -10.48
CA ASN A 206 15.02 6.92 -10.24
C ASN A 206 15.84 6.44 -11.43
N LEU A 207 16.68 7.31 -11.97
CA LEU A 207 17.63 7.05 -13.03
C LEU A 207 19.03 7.37 -12.53
N VAL A 208 19.97 6.46 -12.75
CA VAL A 208 21.39 6.64 -12.47
C VAL A 208 22.19 6.26 -13.71
N ILE A 209 23.00 7.20 -14.18
CA ILE A 209 24.00 6.96 -15.22
C ILE A 209 25.36 7.06 -14.55
N ARG A 210 26.19 6.02 -14.67
CA ARG A 210 27.59 6.02 -14.26
C ARG A 210 28.46 5.88 -15.49
N TRP A 211 29.44 6.77 -15.63
CA TRP A 211 30.41 6.75 -16.70
C TRP A 211 31.84 6.87 -16.16
N GLU A 212 32.71 5.92 -16.48
CA GLU A 212 34.15 5.99 -16.27
C GLU A 212 34.84 6.43 -17.57
N PHE A 213 35.09 7.71 -17.72
CA PHE A 213 35.60 8.28 -18.98
C PHE A 213 37.12 8.17 -19.12
N LEU A 214 37.83 7.95 -18.00
CA LEU A 214 39.25 7.61 -17.94
C LEU A 214 39.46 6.64 -16.76
N PRO A 215 40.50 5.79 -16.77
CA PRO A 215 40.78 4.90 -15.65
C PRO A 215 40.87 5.65 -14.31
N GLY A 216 39.94 5.36 -13.41
CA GLY A 216 39.84 6.03 -12.10
C GLY A 216 39.20 7.42 -12.12
N SER A 217 38.63 7.88 -13.23
CA SER A 217 37.86 9.13 -13.33
C SER A 217 36.42 8.84 -13.76
N THR A 218 35.46 9.26 -12.95
CA THR A 218 34.05 8.86 -13.07
C THR A 218 33.11 10.06 -13.02
N ALA A 219 32.05 10.01 -13.81
CA ALA A 219 30.90 10.90 -13.74
C ALA A 219 29.64 10.12 -13.37
N TYR A 220 28.76 10.73 -12.58
CA TYR A 220 27.44 10.23 -12.26
C TYR A 220 26.41 11.30 -12.58
N LEU A 221 25.32 10.90 -13.22
CA LEU A 221 24.10 11.68 -13.35
C LEU A 221 22.98 10.89 -12.68
N VAL A 222 22.33 11.50 -11.69
CA VAL A 222 21.20 10.94 -10.98
C VAL A 222 20.00 11.85 -11.19
N TRP A 223 18.88 11.25 -11.56
CA TRP A 223 17.59 11.92 -11.65
C TRP A 223 16.58 11.11 -10.85
N SER A 224 15.86 11.79 -9.96
CA SER A 224 14.75 11.24 -9.20
C SER A 224 13.51 12.06 -9.50
N GLN A 225 12.39 11.39 -9.74
CA GLN A 225 11.09 12.03 -9.89
C GLN A 225 10.08 11.35 -8.98
N THR A 226 9.28 12.16 -8.29
CA THR A 226 8.08 11.72 -7.59
C THR A 226 6.87 12.49 -8.12
N ARG A 227 5.73 11.80 -8.23
CA ARG A 227 4.41 12.41 -8.40
C ARG A 227 3.49 11.73 -7.41
N ASP A 228 2.63 12.52 -6.79
CA ASP A 228 1.60 12.08 -5.87
C ASP A 228 0.28 12.76 -6.24
N TYR A 229 -0.81 12.06 -6.03
CA TYR A 229 -2.17 12.53 -6.24
C TYR A 229 -3.11 11.87 -5.24
N TYR A 230 -4.07 12.63 -4.73
CA TYR A 230 -4.97 12.19 -3.67
C TYR A 230 -6.40 12.62 -3.99
N LEU A 231 -7.33 11.68 -3.82
CA LEU A 231 -8.77 11.90 -3.87
C LEU A 231 -9.44 11.31 -2.63
N GLN A 232 -10.58 11.89 -2.25
CA GLN A 232 -11.39 11.47 -1.11
C GLN A 232 -12.70 10.84 -1.61
N ASP A 233 -12.60 9.71 -2.32
CA ASP A 233 -13.73 9.04 -2.98
C ASP A 233 -13.77 7.51 -2.83
N GLY A 234 -12.66 6.88 -2.41
CA GLY A 234 -12.54 5.43 -2.23
C GLY A 234 -12.56 4.63 -3.55
N ALA A 235 -12.69 5.30 -4.70
CA ALA A 235 -12.89 4.66 -5.98
C ALA A 235 -11.61 3.97 -6.49
N PHE A 236 -11.74 2.73 -6.95
CA PHE A 236 -10.62 2.00 -7.55
C PHE A 236 -10.76 1.94 -9.07
N ASP A 237 -10.18 2.89 -9.78
CA ASP A 237 -10.03 2.85 -11.24
C ASP A 237 -8.59 3.12 -11.66
N ILE A 238 -7.89 2.08 -12.14
CA ILE A 238 -6.46 2.14 -12.48
C ILE A 238 -6.18 3.11 -13.64
N TRP A 239 -7.06 3.16 -14.64
CA TRP A 239 -6.83 3.97 -15.84
C TRP A 239 -7.10 5.44 -15.61
N GLU A 240 -8.16 5.74 -14.87
CA GLU A 240 -8.43 7.09 -14.39
C GLU A 240 -7.32 7.57 -13.46
N SER A 241 -6.99 6.79 -12.41
CA SER A 241 -5.91 7.06 -11.46
C SER A 241 -4.58 7.38 -12.15
N MET A 242 -4.14 6.53 -13.10
CA MET A 242 -2.92 6.78 -13.84
C MET A 242 -3.02 8.04 -14.71
N ASN A 243 -4.16 8.25 -15.39
CA ASN A 243 -4.36 9.40 -16.25
C ASN A 243 -4.35 10.73 -15.45
N GLU A 244 -5.03 10.77 -14.31
CA GLU A 244 -5.08 11.94 -13.41
C GLU A 244 -3.72 12.21 -12.75
N MET A 245 -3.04 11.17 -12.25
CA MET A 245 -1.68 11.31 -11.70
C MET A 245 -0.69 11.92 -12.72
N PHE A 246 -0.81 11.59 -14.02
CA PHE A 246 0.06 12.17 -15.05
C PHE A 246 -0.40 13.54 -15.57
N LYS A 247 -1.71 13.84 -15.54
CA LYS A 247 -2.28 15.13 -15.95
C LYS A 247 -2.18 16.21 -14.88
N ASP A 248 -2.63 15.89 -13.67
CA ASP A 248 -2.84 16.83 -12.56
C ASP A 248 -1.80 16.68 -11.45
N GLY A 249 -1.24 15.47 -11.28
CA GLY A 249 -0.14 15.20 -10.36
C GLY A 249 1.14 15.94 -10.77
N LYS A 250 1.54 16.93 -9.95
CA LYS A 250 2.72 17.77 -10.21
C LYS A 250 4.01 16.98 -9.94
N PRO A 251 4.93 16.87 -10.92
CA PRO A 251 6.18 16.16 -10.71
C PRO A 251 7.19 16.98 -9.90
N SER A 252 7.68 16.41 -8.80
CA SER A 252 8.88 16.88 -8.13
C SER A 252 10.11 16.19 -8.74
N ASN A 253 11.10 16.96 -9.17
CA ASN A 253 12.30 16.44 -9.82
C ASN A 253 13.56 16.86 -9.06
N THR A 254 14.41 15.89 -8.73
CA THR A 254 15.73 16.12 -8.14
C THR A 254 16.81 15.63 -9.09
N PHE A 255 17.81 16.47 -9.34
CA PHE A 255 18.96 16.15 -10.19
C PHE A 255 20.24 16.24 -9.36
N LEU A 256 21.14 15.28 -9.55
CA LEU A 256 22.48 15.29 -8.97
C LEU A 256 23.51 14.92 -10.04
N VAL A 257 24.55 15.73 -10.13
CA VAL A 257 25.72 15.46 -10.95
C VAL A 257 26.93 15.34 -10.02
N LYS A 258 27.66 14.25 -10.12
CA LYS A 258 28.91 14.05 -9.39
C LYS A 258 30.03 13.74 -10.36
N PHE A 259 31.14 14.44 -10.22
CA PHE A 259 32.32 14.27 -11.04
C PHE A 259 33.53 13.97 -10.15
N SER A 260 34.34 13.01 -10.56
CA SER A 260 35.59 12.65 -9.90
C SER A 260 36.66 12.48 -10.96
N TYR A 261 37.77 13.16 -10.80
CA TYR A 261 38.90 13.11 -11.71
C TYR A 261 40.15 12.68 -10.95
N ARG A 262 40.82 11.63 -11.43
CA ARG A 262 42.08 11.18 -10.87
C ARG A 262 43.22 11.92 -11.55
N PHE A 263 43.95 12.71 -10.78
CA PHE A 263 45.24 13.26 -11.20
C PHE A 263 46.32 12.19 -11.03
N GLY A 264 46.90 11.72 -12.13
CA GLY A 264 48.10 10.87 -12.12
C GLY A 264 49.30 11.64 -12.66
N LEU A 265 50.45 11.56 -11.98
CA LEU A 265 51.73 11.91 -12.59
C LEU A 265 52.03 10.88 -13.69
N ARG A 266 52.38 11.40 -14.86
CA ARG A 266 52.71 10.64 -16.07
C ARG A 266 54.01 9.86 -15.88
#